data_AF-A0A0V8JCD5-F1
#
_entry.id   AF-A0A0V8JCD5-F1
#
_cell.length_a   1.000
_cell.length_b   1.000
_cell.length_c   1.000
_cell.angle_alpha   90.00
_cell.angle_beta   90.00
_cell.angle_gamma   90.00
#
_symmetry.space_group_name_H-M   'P 1'
#
loop_
_entity.id
_entity.type
_entity.pdbx_description
1 polymer ?
#
loop_
_entity_poly.entity_id
_entity_poly.type
_entity_poly.pdbx_seq_one_letter_code
_entity_poly.pdbx_strand_id
1 'polypeptide(L)'
;MTSLFIKAGLAGCLALGLPLFQDHALAASSSNVQSKCSSLGTLKKGTNPSTQHMNCLLTQTAIEAGIPPEIMKAVATQENTSWKQFDKKGKPAISSDHGIGVMQITNQKRYDIEKLKYDIPYNLKAGADLLNDMYNRSDLPSILPKDKAVLETWYFAIMAYNGTKPVNSPLYQSTGKVNTNAYQEKVWTYLKSESFIGDTNIRKPSFSVKDFKYNPKSTANINFLKKTYTLSSLLHETRYGLKKNDKVFASWENSSLTQVRIRKAPSTDSSFKWIKKGSQLAIAGPYTFDRSNGSSNPFVWYPVSVPGQKGTWYIASPYITKMLSKPTVMPVNGKSRQISGKAIKLSTITVKRGSTSLGAVKANSTGSFTMKIPLQKAGTVLKVTYKDSKNAVSPAATVKVTAK
;
A
#
# COMPACT_ATOMS: atom_id res chain seq x y z
N MET A 1 56.03 15.95 -55.10
CA MET A 1 57.11 15.16 -54.47
C MET A 1 56.63 14.85 -53.05
N THR A 2 56.02 13.67 -52.84
CA THR A 2 56.66 12.48 -52.20
C THR A 2 57.23 12.83 -50.83
N SER A 3 56.95 12.15 -49.72
CA SER A 3 56.24 10.91 -49.42
C SER A 3 56.28 10.76 -47.88
N LEU A 4 55.50 9.80 -47.37
CA LEU A 4 55.91 8.77 -46.41
C LEU A 4 55.09 8.71 -45.11
N PHE A 5 54.31 7.63 -45.06
CA PHE A 5 53.66 7.05 -43.89
C PHE A 5 54.70 6.56 -42.88
N ILE A 6 54.45 6.79 -41.58
CA ILE A 6 54.87 5.89 -40.51
C ILE A 6 53.71 5.72 -39.53
N LYS A 7 53.24 4.48 -39.38
CA LYS A 7 52.37 4.01 -38.30
C LYS A 7 53.23 3.58 -37.10
N ALA A 8 52.90 4.10 -35.93
CA ALA A 8 53.11 3.49 -34.61
C ALA A 8 52.03 4.12 -33.70
N GLY A 9 51.10 3.41 -33.06
CA GLY A 9 51.31 2.21 -32.27
C GLY A 9 51.47 2.61 -30.80
N LEU A 10 50.42 3.18 -30.17
CA LEU A 10 50.39 3.36 -28.71
C LEU A 10 49.04 2.94 -28.15
N ALA A 11 49.09 1.89 -27.33
CA ALA A 11 47.99 1.39 -26.53
C ALA A 11 47.63 2.42 -25.43
N GLY A 12 46.51 3.11 -25.61
CA GLY A 12 45.91 3.95 -24.58
C GLY A 12 44.94 3.12 -23.74
N CYS A 13 45.30 2.84 -22.49
CA CYS A 13 44.41 2.32 -21.46
C CYS A 13 43.08 3.09 -21.43
N LEU A 14 41.98 2.44 -21.83
CA LEU A 14 40.65 2.89 -21.44
C LEU A 14 40.50 2.68 -19.92
N ALA A 15 40.75 3.73 -19.16
CA ALA A 15 40.20 3.84 -17.82
C ALA A 15 38.68 3.96 -17.97
N LEU A 16 37.99 2.82 -17.90
CA LEU A 16 36.55 2.75 -17.71
C LEU A 16 36.24 3.47 -16.39
N GLY A 17 35.78 4.72 -16.50
CA GLY A 17 35.22 5.47 -15.39
C GLY A 17 34.06 4.69 -14.80
N LEU A 18 34.29 4.13 -13.61
CA LEU A 18 33.23 3.66 -12.72
C LEU A 18 32.25 4.81 -12.47
N PRO A 19 30.92 4.59 -12.48
CA PRO A 19 30.00 5.63 -12.08
C PRO A 19 30.19 5.85 -10.58
N LEU A 20 30.67 7.04 -10.22
CA LEU A 20 30.59 7.57 -8.86
C LEU A 20 29.09 7.63 -8.50
N PHE A 21 28.62 6.63 -7.75
CA PHE A 21 27.30 6.69 -7.13
C PHE A 21 27.29 7.89 -6.17
N GLN A 22 26.46 8.88 -6.49
CA GLN A 22 26.31 10.10 -5.71
C GLN A 22 25.72 9.79 -4.32
N ASP A 23 26.54 9.94 -3.28
CA ASP A 23 26.13 9.95 -1.86
C ASP A 23 25.16 11.10 -1.48
N HIS A 24 24.87 12.02 -2.40
CA HIS A 24 24.12 13.25 -2.14
C HIS A 24 22.60 13.03 -1.99
N ALA A 25 22.05 11.92 -2.48
CA ALA A 25 20.60 11.66 -2.43
C ALA A 25 20.11 11.13 -1.07
N LEU A 26 20.98 10.46 -0.29
CA LEU A 26 20.56 9.83 0.98
C LEU A 26 20.44 10.86 2.11
N ALA A 27 21.37 11.81 2.22
CA ALA A 27 21.39 12.80 3.30
C ALA A 27 20.26 13.85 3.21
N ALA A 28 19.84 14.25 2.00
CA ALA A 28 18.75 15.22 1.82
C ALA A 28 17.37 14.66 2.18
N SER A 29 17.18 13.33 2.08
CA SER A 29 15.92 12.67 2.42
C SER A 29 15.72 12.45 3.93
N SER A 30 16.78 12.15 4.67
CA SER A 30 16.70 11.92 6.13
C SER A 30 16.31 13.19 6.90
N SER A 31 16.78 14.37 6.46
CA SER A 31 16.41 15.66 7.06
C SER A 31 14.93 16.00 6.86
N ASN A 32 14.33 15.57 5.74
CA ASN A 32 12.93 15.86 5.42
C ASN A 32 11.98 15.07 6.34
N VAL A 33 12.21 13.76 6.51
CA VAL A 33 11.41 12.90 7.40
C VAL A 33 11.39 13.41 8.83
N GLN A 34 12.56 13.77 9.37
CA GLN A 34 12.66 14.28 10.74
C GLN A 34 11.90 15.59 10.90
N SER A 35 11.99 16.51 9.92
CA SER A 35 11.26 17.78 9.98
C SER A 35 9.75 17.61 10.07
N LYS A 36 9.18 16.64 9.33
CA LYS A 36 7.74 16.31 9.34
C LYS A 36 7.27 15.70 10.66
N CYS A 37 8.17 15.10 11.43
CA CYS A 37 7.86 14.47 12.71
C CYS A 37 8.26 15.31 13.94
N SER A 38 8.84 16.49 13.73
CA SER A 38 9.32 17.39 14.79
C SER A 38 8.28 17.73 15.87
N SER A 39 6.99 17.75 15.52
CA SER A 39 5.91 18.00 16.47
C SER A 39 5.73 16.90 17.53
N LEU A 40 6.41 15.76 17.39
CA LEU A 40 6.44 14.64 18.34
C LEU A 40 7.75 14.58 19.14
N GLY A 41 8.61 15.59 19.00
CA GLY A 41 9.87 15.75 19.72
C GLY A 41 11.08 15.72 18.80
N THR A 42 12.26 15.80 19.42
CA THR A 42 13.57 15.73 18.74
C THR A 42 14.23 14.38 19.00
N LEU A 43 14.92 13.85 18.00
CA LEU A 43 15.73 12.64 18.18
C LEU A 43 16.96 12.96 19.04
N LYS A 44 17.22 12.12 20.04
CA LYS A 44 18.43 12.21 20.88
C LYS A 44 19.28 10.98 20.64
N LYS A 45 20.60 11.19 20.52
CA LYS A 45 21.59 10.12 20.27
C LYS A 45 21.48 9.03 21.33
N GLY A 46 21.48 7.76 20.88
CA GLY A 46 21.45 6.60 21.77
C GLY A 46 20.14 6.40 22.54
N THR A 47 19.04 7.05 22.13
CA THR A 47 17.73 6.89 22.77
C THR A 47 16.66 6.59 21.75
N ASN A 48 15.69 5.76 22.12
CA ASN A 48 14.51 5.54 21.30
C ASN A 48 13.52 6.69 21.50
N PRO A 49 12.91 7.22 20.43
CA PRO A 49 11.84 8.19 20.55
C PRO A 49 10.56 7.50 21.06
N SER A 50 9.50 8.28 21.33
CA SER A 50 8.20 7.72 21.71
C SER A 50 7.63 6.84 20.59
N THR A 51 6.73 5.91 20.94
CA THR A 51 6.08 5.03 19.95
C THR A 51 5.42 5.82 18.81
N GLN A 52 4.74 6.93 19.12
CA GLN A 52 4.10 7.75 18.10
C GLN A 52 5.10 8.55 17.25
N HIS A 53 6.23 8.97 17.82
CA HIS A 53 7.30 9.58 17.03
C HIS A 53 7.92 8.55 16.07
N MET A 54 8.19 7.32 16.53
CA MET A 54 8.65 6.23 15.64
C MET A 54 7.59 5.87 14.57
N ASN A 55 6.30 5.82 14.95
CA ASN A 55 5.18 5.65 14.03
C ASN A 55 5.20 6.72 12.93
N CYS A 56 5.45 7.98 13.30
CA CYS A 56 5.61 9.06 12.33
C CYS A 56 6.80 8.85 11.41
N LEU A 57 7.98 8.53 11.95
CA LEU A 57 9.19 8.33 11.14
C LEU A 57 9.02 7.18 10.13
N LEU A 58 8.47 6.04 10.56
CA LEU A 58 8.12 4.92 9.67
C LEU A 58 7.10 5.36 8.61
N THR A 59 6.06 6.09 9.02
CA THR A 59 5.01 6.57 8.09
C THR A 59 5.59 7.49 7.01
N GLN A 60 6.37 8.49 7.42
CA GLN A 60 6.91 9.48 6.47
C GLN A 60 7.98 8.85 5.58
N THR A 61 8.82 7.98 6.12
CA THR A 61 9.81 7.23 5.31
C THR A 61 9.12 6.38 4.25
N ALA A 62 8.05 5.67 4.62
CA ALA A 62 7.28 4.86 3.66
C ALA A 62 6.67 5.72 2.55
N ILE A 63 6.04 6.84 2.91
CA ILE A 63 5.43 7.77 1.95
C ILE A 63 6.47 8.31 0.97
N GLU A 64 7.62 8.78 1.46
CA GLU A 64 8.70 9.28 0.61
C GLU A 64 9.26 8.19 -0.33
N ALA A 65 9.30 6.94 0.14
CA ALA A 65 9.73 5.80 -0.65
C ALA A 65 8.64 5.25 -1.60
N GLY A 66 7.41 5.80 -1.58
CA GLY A 66 6.28 5.28 -2.37
C GLY A 66 5.82 3.89 -1.94
N ILE A 67 5.99 3.56 -0.66
CA ILE A 67 5.58 2.31 -0.02
C ILE A 67 4.35 2.59 0.84
N PRO A 68 3.31 1.75 0.81
CA PRO A 68 2.23 1.83 1.78
C PRO A 68 2.77 1.82 3.22
N PRO A 69 2.47 2.84 4.05
CA PRO A 69 2.92 2.85 5.44
C PRO A 69 2.49 1.63 6.23
N GLU A 70 1.35 1.04 5.89
CA GLU A 70 0.88 -0.23 6.49
C GLU A 70 1.87 -1.38 6.26
N ILE A 71 2.45 -1.48 5.05
CA ILE A 71 3.45 -2.50 4.72
C ILE A 71 4.75 -2.24 5.47
N MET A 72 5.27 -1.00 5.43
CA MET A 72 6.55 -0.69 6.09
C MET A 72 6.49 -0.94 7.60
N LYS A 73 5.39 -0.56 8.26
CA LYS A 73 5.18 -0.81 9.69
C LYS A 73 5.10 -2.30 10.00
N ALA A 74 4.37 -3.08 9.20
CA ALA A 74 4.25 -4.52 9.43
C ALA A 74 5.60 -5.25 9.24
N VAL A 75 6.42 -4.83 8.28
CA VAL A 75 7.81 -5.31 8.12
C VAL A 75 8.64 -4.90 9.34
N ALA A 76 8.62 -3.63 9.74
CA ALA A 76 9.34 -3.16 10.93
C ALA A 76 8.94 -3.92 12.21
N THR A 77 7.65 -4.24 12.39
CA THR A 77 7.17 -5.04 13.52
C THR A 77 7.70 -6.49 13.47
N GLN A 78 7.75 -7.09 12.28
CA GLN A 78 8.29 -8.44 12.12
C GLN A 78 9.81 -8.48 12.36
N GLU A 79 10.54 -7.44 11.97
CA GLU A 79 11.98 -7.32 12.23
C GLU A 79 12.27 -7.02 13.70
N ASN A 80 11.50 -6.11 14.29
CA ASN A 80 11.66 -5.68 15.66
C ASN A 80 10.33 -5.21 16.22
N THR A 81 9.64 -6.09 16.96
CA THR A 81 8.28 -5.86 17.46
C THR A 81 8.15 -4.61 18.36
N SER A 82 9.24 -4.11 18.94
CA SER A 82 9.24 -2.88 19.74
C SER A 82 9.60 -1.62 18.95
N TRP A 83 9.94 -1.74 17.66
CA TRP A 83 10.51 -0.68 16.83
C TRP A 83 11.67 0.08 17.49
N LYS A 84 12.58 -0.66 18.16
CA LYS A 84 13.71 -0.07 18.89
C LYS A 84 14.98 -0.05 18.07
N GLN A 85 15.58 1.13 17.93
CA GLN A 85 16.93 1.27 17.38
C GLN A 85 18.01 0.96 18.42
N PHE A 86 17.73 1.25 19.70
CA PHE A 86 18.70 1.11 20.79
C PHE A 86 18.18 0.21 21.91
N ASP A 87 19.09 -0.46 22.62
CA ASP A 87 18.81 -1.14 23.87
C ASP A 87 18.67 -0.16 25.05
N LYS A 88 18.44 -0.68 26.26
CA LYS A 88 18.30 0.16 27.48
C LYS A 88 19.58 0.90 27.87
N LYS A 89 20.75 0.50 27.35
CA LYS A 89 22.06 1.12 27.58
C LYS A 89 22.43 2.10 26.46
N GLY A 90 21.53 2.33 25.51
CA GLY A 90 21.77 3.19 24.34
C GLY A 90 22.66 2.58 23.27
N LYS A 91 22.95 1.27 23.35
CA LYS A 91 23.68 0.56 22.30
C LYS A 91 22.74 0.20 21.15
N PRO A 92 23.21 0.19 19.89
CA PRO A 92 22.38 -0.22 18.76
C PRO A 92 21.81 -1.63 18.97
N ALA A 93 20.55 -1.83 18.61
CA ALA A 93 19.92 -3.14 18.57
C ALA A 93 20.52 -3.93 17.41
N ILE A 94 21.22 -5.03 17.72
CA ILE A 94 21.85 -5.91 16.73
C ILE A 94 21.43 -7.35 17.05
N SER A 95 20.81 -8.03 16.10
CA SER A 95 20.43 -9.45 16.22
C SER A 95 21.61 -10.40 16.07
N SER A 96 21.39 -11.68 16.37
CA SER A 96 22.39 -12.74 16.22
C SER A 96 22.85 -12.97 14.78
N ASP A 97 22.04 -12.62 13.79
CA ASP A 97 22.39 -12.64 12.36
C ASP A 97 22.96 -11.29 11.86
N HIS A 98 23.35 -10.40 12.79
CA HIS A 98 23.95 -9.08 12.52
C HIS A 98 23.00 -8.07 11.85
N GLY A 99 21.70 -8.25 11.96
CA GLY A 99 20.69 -7.27 11.55
C GLY A 99 20.72 -6.05 12.46
N ILE A 100 20.80 -4.85 11.89
CA ILE A 100 20.97 -3.60 12.64
C ILE A 100 19.65 -2.80 12.71
N GLY A 101 19.27 -2.40 13.92
CA GLY A 101 18.27 -1.35 14.18
C GLY A 101 16.82 -1.77 13.98
N VAL A 102 15.95 -0.80 13.71
CA VAL A 102 14.50 -1.03 13.57
C VAL A 102 14.17 -1.96 12.40
N MET A 103 14.84 -1.78 11.26
CA MET A 103 14.59 -2.53 10.04
C MET A 103 15.51 -3.76 9.87
N GLN A 104 16.34 -4.08 10.87
CA GLN A 104 17.26 -5.23 10.94
C GLN A 104 18.09 -5.45 9.66
N ILE A 105 18.76 -4.40 9.20
CA ILE A 105 19.52 -4.43 7.94
C ILE A 105 20.79 -5.26 8.08
N THR A 106 20.91 -6.32 7.27
CA THR A 106 22.07 -7.24 7.24
C THR A 106 23.01 -7.02 6.06
N ASN A 107 22.59 -6.34 4.99
CA ASN A 107 23.41 -6.07 3.81
C ASN A 107 24.38 -4.88 4.02
N GLN A 108 25.26 -5.06 5.00
CA GLN A 108 26.14 -4.04 5.56
C GLN A 108 27.04 -3.35 4.51
N LYS A 109 27.52 -4.07 3.49
CA LYS A 109 28.43 -3.51 2.47
C LYS A 109 27.85 -2.35 1.66
N ARG A 110 26.52 -2.24 1.55
CA ARG A 110 25.85 -1.19 0.79
C ARG A 110 25.69 0.12 1.57
N TYR A 111 25.83 0.08 2.89
CA TYR A 111 25.37 1.16 3.76
C TYR A 111 26.48 1.64 4.68
N ASP A 112 26.39 2.90 5.10
CA ASP A 112 27.19 3.45 6.19
C ASP A 112 26.77 2.78 7.50
N ILE A 113 27.64 1.93 8.04
CA ILE A 113 27.37 1.12 9.22
C ILE A 113 27.15 1.96 10.47
N GLU A 114 27.87 3.06 10.62
CA GLU A 114 27.73 3.92 11.78
C GLU A 114 26.40 4.69 11.73
N LYS A 115 25.99 5.14 10.55
CA LYS A 115 24.64 5.70 10.37
C LYS A 115 23.55 4.64 10.56
N LEU A 116 23.71 3.43 10.03
CA LEU A 116 22.74 2.34 10.27
C LEU A 116 22.51 2.06 11.75
N LYS A 117 23.57 2.17 12.56
CA LYS A 117 23.53 1.93 14.00
C LYS A 117 22.92 3.09 14.79
N TYR A 118 23.25 4.33 14.44
CA TYR A 118 22.99 5.49 15.32
C TYR A 118 22.07 6.56 14.74
N ASP A 119 21.74 6.50 13.45
CA ASP A 119 20.80 7.41 12.77
C ASP A 119 19.51 6.63 12.42
N ILE A 120 18.45 6.90 13.19
CA ILE A 120 17.14 6.25 13.02
C ILE A 120 16.59 6.50 11.60
N PRO A 121 16.43 7.75 11.12
CA PRO A 121 16.02 8.01 9.74
C PRO A 121 16.84 7.25 8.69
N TYR A 122 18.15 7.16 8.84
CA TYR A 122 19.00 6.40 7.91
C TYR A 122 18.68 4.89 7.93
N ASN A 123 18.51 4.30 9.11
CA ASN A 123 18.12 2.89 9.26
C ASN A 123 16.75 2.60 8.59
N LEU A 124 15.76 3.46 8.84
CA LEU A 124 14.43 3.32 8.24
C LEU A 124 14.48 3.44 6.72
N LYS A 125 15.25 4.40 6.21
CA LYS A 125 15.43 4.60 4.77
C LYS A 125 16.10 3.39 4.12
N ALA A 126 17.15 2.84 4.73
CA ALA A 126 17.82 1.64 4.22
C ALA A 126 16.85 0.45 4.11
N GLY A 127 15.95 0.28 5.07
CA GLY A 127 14.88 -0.72 4.99
C GLY A 127 13.86 -0.43 3.88
N ALA A 128 13.43 0.82 3.73
CA ALA A 128 12.53 1.20 2.65
C ALA A 128 13.16 1.00 1.26
N ASP A 129 14.42 1.37 1.08
CA ASP A 129 15.17 1.17 -0.16
C ASP A 129 15.28 -0.33 -0.48
N LEU A 130 15.65 -1.15 0.50
CA LEU A 130 15.73 -2.61 0.33
C LEU A 130 14.39 -3.22 -0.08
N LEU A 131 13.29 -2.82 0.57
CA LEU A 131 11.95 -3.31 0.25
C LEU A 131 11.51 -2.89 -1.16
N ASN A 132 11.85 -1.67 -1.59
CA ASN A 132 11.62 -1.20 -2.95
C ASN A 132 12.43 -1.99 -3.99
N ASP A 133 13.69 -2.31 -3.70
CA ASP A 133 14.50 -3.16 -4.57
C ASP A 133 13.88 -4.54 -4.71
N MET A 134 13.37 -5.11 -3.62
CA MET A 134 12.64 -6.38 -3.67
C MET A 134 11.38 -6.28 -4.51
N TYR A 135 10.61 -5.19 -4.44
CA TYR A 135 9.43 -4.99 -5.29
C TYR A 135 9.77 -4.88 -6.78
N ASN A 136 10.97 -4.38 -7.10
CA ASN A 136 11.41 -4.14 -8.47
C ASN A 136 12.12 -5.35 -9.11
N ARG A 137 12.46 -6.38 -8.33
CA ARG A 137 13.06 -7.62 -8.84
C ARG A 137 12.18 -8.28 -9.91
N SER A 138 12.81 -8.69 -11.02
CA SER A 138 12.13 -9.33 -12.15
C SER A 138 11.97 -10.84 -12.00
N ASP A 139 12.73 -11.47 -11.10
CA ASP A 139 12.68 -12.91 -10.87
C ASP A 139 11.48 -13.34 -10.00
N LEU A 140 10.93 -12.40 -9.21
CA LEU A 140 9.79 -12.60 -8.32
C LEU A 140 8.45 -12.57 -9.07
N PRO A 141 7.45 -13.34 -8.63
CA PRO A 141 6.10 -13.20 -9.15
C PRO A 141 5.49 -11.84 -8.81
N SER A 142 4.59 -11.37 -9.68
CA SER A 142 3.81 -10.16 -9.47
C SER A 142 2.34 -10.47 -9.26
N ILE A 143 1.68 -9.71 -8.37
CA ILE A 143 0.22 -9.69 -8.24
C ILE A 143 -0.30 -8.48 -9.02
N LEU A 144 -1.25 -8.69 -9.92
CA LEU A 144 -1.79 -7.67 -10.80
C LEU A 144 -3.06 -7.01 -10.23
N PRO A 145 -3.27 -5.70 -10.49
CA PRO A 145 -2.36 -4.81 -11.22
C PRO A 145 -1.08 -4.50 -10.44
N LYS A 146 0.05 -4.29 -11.14
CA LYS A 146 1.31 -3.88 -10.50
C LYS A 146 1.21 -2.41 -10.08
N ASP A 147 0.62 -2.18 -8.92
CA ASP A 147 0.35 -0.86 -8.35
C ASP A 147 0.89 -0.81 -6.90
N LYS A 148 1.93 0.00 -6.68
CA LYS A 148 2.57 0.14 -5.36
C LYS A 148 1.62 0.66 -4.28
N ALA A 149 0.53 1.34 -4.64
CA ALA A 149 -0.47 1.78 -3.67
C ALA A 149 -1.31 0.61 -3.12
N VAL A 150 -1.32 -0.56 -3.77
CA VAL A 150 -2.11 -1.73 -3.40
C VAL A 150 -1.30 -2.68 -2.52
N LEU A 151 -1.80 -2.95 -1.32
CA LEU A 151 -1.13 -3.75 -0.28
C LEU A 151 -0.82 -5.17 -0.76
N GLU A 152 -1.77 -5.82 -1.43
CA GLU A 152 -1.62 -7.19 -1.92
C GLU A 152 -0.41 -7.35 -2.85
N THR A 153 -0.03 -6.30 -3.58
CA THR A 153 1.05 -6.37 -4.58
C THR A 153 2.43 -6.50 -3.96
N TRP A 154 2.57 -6.23 -2.66
CA TRP A 154 3.85 -6.30 -1.93
C TRP A 154 4.18 -7.69 -1.41
N TYR A 155 3.28 -8.68 -1.50
CA TYR A 155 3.44 -10.00 -0.86
C TYR A 155 4.80 -10.66 -1.16
N PHE A 156 5.21 -10.70 -2.43
CA PHE A 156 6.49 -11.31 -2.82
C PHE A 156 7.71 -10.44 -2.51
N ALA A 157 7.55 -9.11 -2.51
CA ALA A 157 8.61 -8.20 -2.09
C ALA A 157 8.92 -8.37 -0.59
N ILE A 158 7.89 -8.52 0.23
CA ILE A 158 8.00 -8.81 1.67
C ILE A 158 8.67 -10.16 1.89
N MET A 159 8.29 -11.20 1.14
CA MET A 159 8.98 -12.50 1.19
C MET A 159 10.47 -12.33 0.89
N ALA A 160 10.79 -11.62 -0.19
CA ALA A 160 12.16 -11.42 -0.64
C ALA A 160 12.99 -10.51 0.27
N TYR A 161 12.36 -9.65 1.09
CA TYR A 161 13.03 -8.82 2.10
C TYR A 161 13.78 -9.69 3.10
N ASN A 162 13.14 -10.76 3.59
CA ASN A 162 13.80 -11.78 4.40
C ASN A 162 14.60 -12.79 3.55
N GLY A 163 14.03 -13.20 2.40
CA GLY A 163 14.70 -14.01 1.39
C GLY A 163 13.79 -15.03 0.72
N THR A 164 14.12 -15.43 -0.50
CA THR A 164 13.34 -16.40 -1.28
C THR A 164 13.75 -17.85 -1.00
N LYS A 165 14.03 -18.18 0.27
CA LYS A 165 14.46 -19.53 0.70
C LYS A 165 13.26 -20.46 0.90
N PRO A 166 13.42 -21.79 0.87
CA PRO A 166 12.34 -22.76 1.05
C PRO A 166 11.47 -22.53 2.29
N VAL A 167 12.07 -22.09 3.40
CA VAL A 167 11.37 -21.75 4.65
C VAL A 167 10.30 -20.66 4.46
N ASN A 168 10.45 -19.81 3.45
CA ASN A 168 9.51 -18.74 3.11
C ASN A 168 8.54 -19.10 1.98
N SER A 169 8.53 -20.35 1.51
CA SER A 169 7.52 -20.80 0.55
C SER A 169 6.11 -20.58 1.13
N PRO A 170 5.14 -20.02 0.37
CA PRO A 170 3.77 -19.82 0.85
C PRO A 170 3.06 -21.11 1.26
N LEU A 171 3.44 -22.24 0.64
CA LEU A 171 2.89 -23.56 0.93
C LEU A 171 4.01 -24.55 1.25
N TYR A 172 3.76 -25.51 2.12
CA TYR A 172 4.62 -26.68 2.26
C TYR A 172 4.45 -27.58 1.03
N GLN A 173 5.52 -27.79 0.25
CA GLN A 173 5.46 -28.55 -0.99
C GLN A 173 4.92 -29.98 -0.83
N SER A 174 5.20 -30.65 0.29
CA SER A 174 4.78 -32.02 0.55
C SER A 174 3.29 -32.17 0.87
N THR A 175 2.65 -31.14 1.42
CA THR A 175 1.26 -31.24 1.91
C THR A 175 0.30 -30.27 1.22
N GLY A 176 0.82 -29.26 0.53
CA GLY A 176 0.03 -28.15 0.00
C GLY A 176 -0.59 -27.24 1.05
N LYS A 177 -0.36 -27.49 2.35
CA LYS A 177 -0.85 -26.63 3.44
C LYS A 177 -0.13 -25.29 3.43
N VAL A 178 -0.83 -24.24 3.84
CA VAL A 178 -0.26 -22.90 4.03
C VAL A 178 0.85 -22.96 5.06
N ASN A 179 2.00 -22.39 4.72
CA ASN A 179 3.12 -22.22 5.64
C ASN A 179 2.95 -20.94 6.45
N THR A 180 2.17 -21.00 7.53
CA THR A 180 1.91 -19.84 8.42
C THR A 180 3.16 -19.31 9.10
N ASN A 181 4.27 -20.05 9.07
CA ASN A 181 5.55 -19.65 9.66
C ASN A 181 6.45 -18.86 8.70
N ALA A 182 6.11 -18.83 7.40
CA ALA A 182 6.84 -18.05 6.40
C ALA A 182 6.85 -16.56 6.79
N TYR A 183 7.96 -15.87 6.53
CA TYR A 183 8.14 -14.48 6.94
C TYR A 183 6.99 -13.56 6.51
N GLN A 184 6.61 -13.62 5.23
CA GLN A 184 5.53 -12.79 4.67
C GLN A 184 4.16 -13.11 5.26
N GLU A 185 3.95 -14.32 5.79
CA GLU A 185 2.70 -14.71 6.45
C GLU A 185 2.57 -14.10 7.84
N LYS A 186 3.69 -13.97 8.56
CA LYS A 186 3.76 -13.24 9.83
C LYS A 186 3.58 -11.74 9.61
N VAL A 187 4.24 -11.16 8.61
CA VAL A 187 4.02 -9.76 8.21
C VAL A 187 2.55 -9.53 7.83
N TRP A 188 1.91 -10.46 7.12
CA TRP A 188 0.48 -10.36 6.80
C TRP A 188 -0.41 -10.35 8.05
N THR A 189 0.00 -11.08 9.08
CA THR A 189 -0.69 -11.12 10.37
C THR A 189 -0.60 -9.76 11.06
N TYR A 190 0.61 -9.18 11.19
CA TYR A 190 0.79 -7.83 11.74
C TYR A 190 0.05 -6.77 10.93
N LEU A 191 0.14 -6.83 9.60
CA LEU A 191 -0.59 -5.92 8.72
C LEU A 191 -2.08 -5.87 9.07
N LYS A 192 -2.72 -7.03 9.23
CA LYS A 192 -4.13 -7.13 9.61
C LYS A 192 -4.41 -6.68 11.03
N SER A 193 -3.66 -7.16 12.02
CA SER A 193 -3.94 -6.89 13.43
C SER A 193 -3.59 -5.46 13.86
N GLU A 194 -2.57 -4.87 13.25
CA GLU A 194 -2.02 -3.56 13.65
C GLU A 194 -2.57 -2.44 12.79
N SER A 195 -2.39 -2.53 11.47
CA SER A 195 -2.81 -1.47 10.55
C SER A 195 -4.33 -1.47 10.29
N PHE A 196 -5.00 -2.59 10.54
CA PHE A 196 -6.45 -2.73 10.33
C PHE A 196 -7.23 -3.21 11.55
N ILE A 197 -6.58 -3.47 12.69
CA ILE A 197 -7.26 -3.90 13.92
C ILE A 197 -8.15 -5.15 13.69
N GLY A 198 -7.68 -6.08 12.86
CA GLY A 198 -8.37 -7.32 12.50
C GLY A 198 -9.57 -7.13 11.55
N ASP A 199 -9.80 -5.92 11.05
CA ASP A 199 -10.96 -5.60 10.23
C ASP A 199 -10.85 -6.09 8.79
N THR A 200 -9.78 -5.64 8.12
CA THR A 200 -9.70 -5.68 6.68
C THR A 200 -9.24 -7.05 6.23
N ASN A 201 -10.03 -7.66 5.34
CA ASN A 201 -9.75 -8.99 4.82
C ASN A 201 -8.80 -8.90 3.61
N ILE A 202 -7.56 -8.49 3.89
CA ILE A 202 -6.50 -8.45 2.88
C ILE A 202 -6.25 -9.86 2.37
N ARG A 203 -6.55 -10.08 1.09
CA ARG A 203 -6.53 -11.41 0.49
C ARG A 203 -5.15 -11.73 -0.09
N LYS A 204 -4.87 -13.03 -0.20
CA LYS A 204 -3.68 -13.55 -0.86
C LYS A 204 -4.10 -14.32 -2.11
N PRO A 205 -3.24 -14.43 -3.13
CA PRO A 205 -3.52 -15.33 -4.24
C PRO A 205 -3.75 -16.76 -3.75
N SER A 206 -4.62 -17.49 -4.44
CA SER A 206 -4.71 -18.94 -4.28
C SER A 206 -3.50 -19.58 -4.93
N PHE A 207 -2.55 -19.99 -4.10
CA PHE A 207 -1.31 -20.64 -4.53
C PHE A 207 -1.53 -22.13 -4.82
N SER A 208 -0.74 -22.68 -5.73
CA SER A 208 -0.58 -24.12 -5.93
C SER A 208 0.86 -24.52 -5.64
N VAL A 209 1.09 -25.74 -5.13
CA VAL A 209 2.46 -26.29 -5.01
C VAL A 209 3.19 -26.34 -6.34
N LYS A 210 2.46 -26.41 -7.47
CA LYS A 210 3.03 -26.37 -8.82
C LYS A 210 3.56 -24.99 -9.22
N ASP A 211 3.22 -23.94 -8.48
CA ASP A 211 3.72 -22.59 -8.74
C ASP A 211 5.18 -22.40 -8.31
N PHE A 212 5.70 -23.30 -7.45
CA PHE A 212 7.02 -23.19 -6.83
C PHE A 212 7.80 -24.50 -6.99
N LYS A 213 9.08 -24.40 -7.33
CA LYS A 213 10.01 -25.54 -7.32
C LYS A 213 11.18 -25.24 -6.40
N TYR A 214 11.36 -26.06 -5.38
CA TYR A 214 12.49 -25.98 -4.46
C TYR A 214 12.75 -27.34 -3.81
N ASN A 215 13.90 -27.49 -3.14
CA ASN A 215 14.17 -28.61 -2.24
C ASN A 215 14.01 -28.11 -0.80
N PRO A 216 13.10 -28.65 0.02
CA PRO A 216 12.86 -28.17 1.38
C PRO A 216 14.07 -28.32 2.32
N LYS A 217 15.03 -29.18 1.98
CA LYS A 217 16.27 -29.39 2.75
C LYS A 217 17.46 -28.58 2.23
N SER A 218 17.25 -27.73 1.23
CA SER A 218 18.33 -26.95 0.58
C SER A 218 18.30 -25.48 1.02
N THR A 219 19.46 -24.83 0.93
CA THR A 219 19.61 -23.38 1.06
C THR A 219 19.46 -22.64 -0.28
N ALA A 220 19.22 -23.36 -1.39
CA ALA A 220 18.97 -22.75 -2.69
C ALA A 220 17.67 -21.94 -2.70
N ASN A 221 17.60 -20.90 -3.53
CA ASN A 221 16.39 -20.09 -3.64
C ASN A 221 15.25 -20.88 -4.31
N ILE A 222 14.01 -20.52 -3.97
CA ILE A 222 12.81 -21.01 -4.64
C ILE A 222 12.83 -20.58 -6.12
N ASN A 223 12.61 -21.53 -7.02
CA ASN A 223 12.30 -21.25 -8.41
C ASN A 223 10.79 -21.02 -8.55
N PHE A 224 10.40 -19.78 -8.83
CA PHE A 224 9.01 -19.41 -9.09
C PHE A 224 8.61 -19.74 -10.53
N LEU A 225 7.81 -20.78 -10.71
CA LEU A 225 7.33 -21.25 -12.02
C LEU A 225 6.16 -20.41 -12.53
N LYS A 226 5.28 -19.96 -11.64
CA LYS A 226 4.22 -19.01 -11.97
C LYS A 226 4.66 -17.59 -11.67
N LYS A 227 4.70 -16.73 -12.70
CA LYS A 227 5.22 -15.36 -12.59
C LYS A 227 4.15 -14.30 -12.32
N THR A 228 2.87 -14.65 -12.42
CA THR A 228 1.79 -13.66 -12.32
C THR A 228 0.55 -14.22 -11.63
N TYR A 229 -0.04 -13.40 -10.77
CA TYR A 229 -1.27 -13.69 -10.05
C TYR A 229 -2.27 -12.54 -10.23
N THR A 230 -3.56 -12.86 -10.23
CA THR A 230 -4.67 -11.90 -10.20
C THR A 230 -5.62 -12.30 -9.08
N LEU A 231 -6.15 -11.34 -8.33
CA LEU A 231 -7.24 -11.61 -7.39
C LEU A 231 -8.57 -11.17 -8.00
N SER A 232 -9.60 -12.00 -7.82
CA SER A 232 -10.98 -11.67 -8.20
C SER A 232 -11.70 -10.83 -7.14
N SER A 233 -11.18 -10.79 -5.92
CA SER A 233 -11.69 -9.98 -4.81
C SER A 233 -11.24 -8.52 -4.88
N LEU A 234 -11.89 -7.67 -4.08
CA LEU A 234 -11.44 -6.32 -3.78
C LEU A 234 -9.96 -6.33 -3.36
N LEU A 235 -9.19 -5.42 -3.94
CA LEU A 235 -7.82 -5.10 -3.56
C LEU A 235 -7.80 -3.84 -2.71
N HIS A 236 -6.84 -3.75 -1.80
CA HIS A 236 -6.80 -2.69 -0.80
C HIS A 236 -5.71 -1.68 -1.11
N GLU A 237 -6.13 -0.45 -1.42
CA GLU A 237 -5.20 0.67 -1.47
C GLU A 237 -4.81 1.14 -0.07
N THR A 238 -3.59 1.63 0.06
CA THR A 238 -3.13 2.35 1.25
C THR A 238 -4.09 3.49 1.60
N ARG A 239 -4.40 3.60 2.89
CA ARG A 239 -5.30 4.64 3.41
C ARG A 239 -4.56 5.94 3.69
N TYR A 240 -3.25 6.00 3.44
CA TYR A 240 -2.39 7.17 3.67
C TYR A 240 -2.37 8.15 2.50
N GLY A 241 -2.98 7.80 1.36
CA GLY A 241 -3.10 8.66 0.19
C GLY A 241 -4.30 9.63 0.21
N LEU A 242 -5.08 9.65 1.29
CA LEU A 242 -6.28 10.48 1.41
C LEU A 242 -5.92 11.95 1.62
N LYS A 243 -6.59 12.84 0.88
CA LYS A 243 -6.34 14.29 0.89
C LYS A 243 -7.58 15.06 1.34
N LYS A 244 -7.39 16.30 1.80
CA LYS A 244 -8.49 17.22 2.11
C LYS A 244 -9.52 17.24 0.96
N ASN A 245 -10.80 17.22 1.32
CA ASN A 245 -11.97 17.11 0.43
C ASN A 245 -12.17 15.76 -0.26
N ASP A 246 -11.30 14.75 -0.08
CA ASP A 246 -11.62 13.39 -0.50
C ASP A 246 -12.90 12.94 0.21
N LYS A 247 -13.84 12.42 -0.59
CA LYS A 247 -15.03 11.75 -0.08
C LYS A 247 -14.62 10.34 0.34
N VAL A 248 -14.99 9.96 1.54
CA VAL A 248 -14.73 8.63 2.11
C VAL A 248 -16.02 8.10 2.72
N PHE A 249 -16.03 6.82 3.04
CA PHE A 249 -17.09 6.24 3.87
C PHE A 249 -16.49 5.53 5.08
N ALA A 250 -17.23 5.58 6.17
CA ALA A 250 -16.97 4.76 7.34
C ALA A 250 -17.04 3.28 6.95
N SER A 251 -15.91 2.59 6.99
CA SER A 251 -15.77 1.22 6.49
C SER A 251 -15.29 0.30 7.61
N TRP A 252 -15.83 -0.91 7.62
CA TRP A 252 -15.32 -2.02 8.40
C TRP A 252 -15.68 -3.29 7.63
N GLU A 253 -14.72 -4.10 7.21
CA GLU A 253 -14.97 -5.35 6.47
C GLU A 253 -15.45 -6.51 7.35
N ASN A 254 -15.22 -6.50 8.67
CA ASN A 254 -15.88 -7.47 9.54
C ASN A 254 -17.40 -7.29 9.41
N SER A 255 -18.08 -8.35 8.97
CA SER A 255 -19.53 -8.32 8.72
C SER A 255 -20.36 -8.10 9.98
N SER A 256 -19.82 -8.36 11.17
CA SER A 256 -20.54 -8.27 12.44
C SER A 256 -20.68 -6.84 12.97
N LEU A 257 -19.88 -5.87 12.50
CA LEU A 257 -20.02 -4.47 12.93
C LEU A 257 -20.89 -3.66 11.98
N THR A 258 -21.86 -2.95 12.56
CA THR A 258 -22.79 -2.04 11.85
C THR A 258 -22.47 -0.56 12.07
N GLN A 259 -21.52 -0.25 12.97
CA GLN A 259 -21.15 1.11 13.35
C GLN A 259 -19.64 1.23 13.59
N VAL A 260 -19.11 2.44 13.45
CA VAL A 260 -17.71 2.80 13.79
C VAL A 260 -17.68 4.05 14.67
N ARG A 261 -16.57 4.25 15.39
CA ARG A 261 -16.40 5.40 16.28
C ARG A 261 -15.72 6.56 15.55
N ILE A 262 -16.31 7.74 15.67
CA ILE A 262 -15.65 9.03 15.43
C ILE A 262 -15.37 9.71 16.76
N ARG A 263 -14.30 10.49 16.86
CA ARG A 263 -13.78 11.03 18.12
C ARG A 263 -13.60 12.53 18.10
N LYS A 264 -13.63 13.18 19.27
CA LYS A 264 -13.42 14.63 19.39
C LYS A 264 -11.96 15.06 19.22
N ALA A 265 -11.03 14.17 19.55
CA ALA A 265 -9.59 14.34 19.40
C ALA A 265 -8.95 13.07 18.79
N PRO A 266 -7.74 13.16 18.21
CA PRO A 266 -7.05 12.05 17.57
C PRO A 266 -6.40 11.10 18.59
N SER A 267 -7.21 10.49 19.45
CA SER A 267 -6.75 9.58 20.50
C SER A 267 -7.85 8.59 20.87
N THR A 268 -7.47 7.37 21.22
CA THR A 268 -8.40 6.36 21.75
C THR A 268 -9.01 6.75 23.10
N ASP A 269 -8.40 7.68 23.81
CA ASP A 269 -8.85 8.17 25.13
C ASP A 269 -9.88 9.29 25.00
N SER A 270 -10.04 9.86 23.80
CA SER A 270 -10.99 10.93 23.54
C SER A 270 -12.44 10.41 23.50
N SER A 271 -13.37 11.27 23.90
CA SER A 271 -14.81 11.02 23.76
C SER A 271 -15.19 10.73 22.30
N PHE A 272 -16.17 9.84 22.13
CA PHE A 272 -16.55 9.33 20.82
C PHE A 272 -18.06 9.34 20.59
N LYS A 273 -18.43 9.19 19.32
CA LYS A 273 -19.80 8.96 18.86
C LYS A 273 -19.81 7.83 17.85
N TRP A 274 -20.87 7.03 17.88
CA TRP A 274 -21.12 5.99 16.87
C TRP A 274 -21.74 6.59 15.60
N ILE A 275 -21.22 6.19 14.45
CA ILE A 275 -21.83 6.43 13.14
C ILE A 275 -22.03 5.11 12.42
N LYS A 276 -23.02 5.04 11.53
CA LYS A 276 -23.33 3.81 10.79
C LYS A 276 -22.18 3.48 9.83
N LYS A 277 -21.90 2.19 9.66
CA LYS A 277 -21.07 1.69 8.55
C LYS A 277 -21.69 2.14 7.23
N GLY A 278 -20.85 2.61 6.32
CA GLY A 278 -21.25 3.22 5.04
C GLY A 278 -21.62 4.70 5.13
N SER A 279 -21.62 5.33 6.32
CA SER A 279 -21.80 6.78 6.42
C SER A 279 -20.74 7.52 5.62
N GLN A 280 -21.18 8.45 4.76
CA GLN A 280 -20.30 9.31 3.97
C GLN A 280 -19.66 10.38 4.85
N LEU A 281 -18.38 10.62 4.65
CA LEU A 281 -17.56 11.61 5.34
C LEU A 281 -16.73 12.37 4.29
N ALA A 282 -16.18 13.52 4.67
CA ALA A 282 -15.14 14.18 3.89
C ALA A 282 -13.90 14.42 4.74
N ILE A 283 -12.72 14.19 4.17
CA ILE A 283 -11.45 14.46 4.83
C ILE A 283 -11.30 15.98 5.00
N ALA A 284 -11.14 16.44 6.24
CA ALA A 284 -11.07 17.85 6.58
C ALA A 284 -9.64 18.43 6.54
N GLY A 285 -8.61 17.57 6.57
CA GLY A 285 -7.21 17.96 6.64
C GLY A 285 -6.26 16.76 6.58
N PRO A 286 -4.94 16.98 6.74
CA PRO A 286 -3.97 15.89 6.82
C PRO A 286 -4.23 15.03 8.05
N TYR A 287 -3.83 13.75 7.97
CA TYR A 287 -3.86 12.90 9.16
C TYR A 287 -2.90 13.42 10.24
N THR A 288 -3.13 12.99 11.47
CA THR A 288 -2.27 13.27 12.62
C THR A 288 -2.00 12.00 13.41
N PHE A 289 -0.97 12.05 14.25
CA PHE A 289 -0.62 11.00 15.19
C PHE A 289 -1.28 11.26 16.54
N ASP A 290 -1.43 10.18 17.31
CA ASP A 290 -1.87 10.27 18.69
C ASP A 290 -0.78 10.95 19.54
N ARG A 291 -1.19 11.77 20.51
CA ARG A 291 -0.28 12.48 21.43
C ARG A 291 -0.49 12.07 22.89
N SER A 292 -1.43 11.16 23.16
CA SER A 292 -1.61 10.57 24.48
C SER A 292 -0.33 9.84 24.91
N ASN A 293 0.05 9.99 26.17
CA ASN A 293 1.14 9.23 26.75
C ASN A 293 0.81 7.73 26.75
N GLY A 294 1.76 6.87 26.38
CA GLY A 294 1.56 5.42 26.30
C GLY A 294 0.77 4.92 25.08
N SER A 295 0.34 5.81 24.17
CA SER A 295 -0.36 5.40 22.95
C SER A 295 0.53 4.56 22.04
N SER A 296 0.12 3.31 21.81
CA SER A 296 0.86 2.32 21.01
C SER A 296 0.20 2.00 19.67
N ASN A 297 -0.91 2.66 19.33
CA ASN A 297 -1.59 2.36 18.08
C ASN A 297 -0.72 2.76 16.86
N PRO A 298 -0.59 1.91 15.84
CA PRO A 298 0.29 2.17 14.70
C PRO A 298 -0.43 2.88 13.54
N PHE A 299 -1.74 3.09 13.64
CA PHE A 299 -2.52 3.82 12.66
C PHE A 299 -2.42 5.34 12.84
N VAL A 300 -3.08 6.09 11.96
CA VAL A 300 -3.19 7.55 12.05
C VAL A 300 -4.64 7.98 12.17
N TRP A 301 -4.86 9.21 12.59
CA TRP A 301 -6.18 9.81 12.73
C TRP A 301 -6.44 10.81 11.63
N TYR A 302 -7.51 10.62 10.87
CA TYR A 302 -7.96 11.60 9.89
C TYR A 302 -8.98 12.55 10.51
N PRO A 303 -8.77 13.87 10.42
CA PRO A 303 -9.84 14.82 10.68
C PRO A 303 -10.88 14.70 9.56
N VAL A 304 -12.15 14.61 9.92
CA VAL A 304 -13.28 14.44 9.01
C VAL A 304 -14.43 15.38 9.36
N SER A 305 -15.14 15.82 8.34
CA SER A 305 -16.47 16.40 8.48
C SER A 305 -17.54 15.32 8.29
N VAL A 306 -18.58 15.40 9.12
CA VAL A 306 -19.70 14.45 9.12
C VAL A 306 -20.97 15.21 8.73
N PRO A 307 -21.70 14.81 7.68
CA PRO A 307 -22.93 15.47 7.28
C PRO A 307 -23.92 15.62 8.45
N GLY A 308 -24.48 16.81 8.63
CA GLY A 308 -25.43 17.11 9.70
C GLY A 308 -24.81 17.25 11.10
N GLN A 309 -23.48 17.18 11.25
CA GLN A 309 -22.81 17.39 12.54
C GLN A 309 -21.89 18.61 12.48
N LYS A 310 -21.93 19.44 13.53
CA LYS A 310 -21.04 20.60 13.66
C LYS A 310 -19.65 20.17 14.14
N GLY A 311 -18.62 20.86 13.64
CA GLY A 311 -17.23 20.69 14.04
C GLY A 311 -16.48 19.57 13.31
N THR A 312 -15.18 19.49 13.57
CA THR A 312 -14.29 18.44 13.06
C THR A 312 -14.30 17.25 14.02
N TRP A 313 -14.41 16.06 13.45
CA TRP A 313 -14.25 14.79 14.16
C TRP A 313 -12.98 14.09 13.69
N TYR A 314 -12.54 13.07 14.41
CA TYR A 314 -11.40 12.24 14.04
C TYR A 314 -11.83 10.80 13.88
N ILE A 315 -11.32 10.14 12.85
CA ILE A 315 -11.55 8.72 12.60
C ILE A 315 -10.20 8.06 12.33
N ALA A 316 -9.96 6.91 12.96
CA ALA A 316 -8.72 6.19 12.73
C ALA A 316 -8.70 5.63 11.30
N SER A 317 -7.53 5.61 10.67
CA SER A 317 -7.35 5.12 9.30
C SER A 317 -7.95 3.72 9.06
N PRO A 318 -7.98 2.76 10.02
CA PRO A 318 -8.63 1.45 9.84
C PRO A 318 -10.14 1.50 9.61
N TYR A 319 -10.80 2.64 9.84
CA TYR A 319 -12.25 2.78 9.71
C TYR A 319 -12.71 3.62 8.51
N ILE A 320 -11.82 3.98 7.58
CA ILE A 320 -12.17 4.77 6.39
C ILE A 320 -11.70 4.15 5.08
N THR A 321 -12.56 4.22 4.06
CA THR A 321 -12.21 3.83 2.68
C THR A 321 -12.57 4.95 1.72
N LYS A 322 -11.71 5.17 0.72
CA LYS A 322 -11.94 6.17 -0.33
C LYS A 322 -13.22 5.84 -1.09
N MET A 323 -14.08 6.83 -1.26
CA MET A 323 -15.30 6.67 -2.04
C MET A 323 -15.01 6.91 -3.52
N LEU A 324 -15.32 5.93 -4.36
CA LEU A 324 -15.26 6.07 -5.82
C LEU A 324 -16.31 7.06 -6.32
N SER A 325 -15.97 7.81 -7.37
CA SER A 325 -16.94 8.67 -8.06
C SER A 325 -17.94 7.83 -8.86
N LYS A 326 -19.18 8.32 -8.98
CA LYS A 326 -20.17 7.71 -9.88
C LYS A 326 -19.74 7.87 -11.33
N PRO A 327 -20.08 6.94 -12.25
CA PRO A 327 -19.95 7.20 -13.67
C PRO A 327 -20.85 8.39 -14.07
N THR A 328 -20.42 9.12 -15.09
CA THR A 328 -21.29 10.09 -15.78
C THR A 328 -21.96 9.36 -16.93
N VAL A 329 -23.24 9.63 -17.15
CA VAL A 329 -24.04 8.95 -18.15
C VAL A 329 -24.84 10.00 -18.91
N MET A 330 -24.80 9.93 -20.24
CA MET A 330 -25.57 10.83 -21.10
C MET A 330 -27.07 10.52 -21.01
N PRO A 331 -27.95 11.49 -21.30
CA PRO A 331 -29.39 11.27 -21.33
C PRO A 331 -29.80 10.10 -22.26
N VAL A 332 -30.82 9.36 -21.84
CA VAL A 332 -31.37 8.22 -22.59
C VAL A 332 -32.88 8.44 -22.74
N ASN A 333 -33.41 8.25 -23.95
CA ASN A 333 -34.84 8.33 -24.24
C ASN A 333 -35.37 6.99 -24.77
N GLY A 334 -36.69 6.92 -24.98
CA GLY A 334 -37.35 5.68 -25.44
C GLY A 334 -36.90 5.14 -26.80
N LYS A 335 -36.13 5.92 -27.58
CA LYS A 335 -35.57 5.51 -28.88
C LYS A 335 -34.07 5.22 -28.83
N SER A 336 -33.40 5.48 -27.71
CA SER A 336 -31.97 5.22 -27.54
C SER A 336 -31.67 3.72 -27.65
N ARG A 337 -30.82 3.34 -28.61
CA ARG A 337 -30.28 1.98 -28.77
C ARG A 337 -28.90 1.78 -28.15
N GLN A 338 -28.39 2.82 -27.51
CA GLN A 338 -27.10 2.83 -26.86
C GLN A 338 -27.13 3.74 -25.63
N ILE A 339 -26.20 3.48 -24.72
CA ILE A 339 -25.91 4.30 -23.56
C ILE A 339 -24.43 4.64 -23.57
N SER A 340 -24.10 5.89 -23.31
CA SER A 340 -22.74 6.41 -23.33
C SER A 340 -22.46 7.29 -22.12
N GLY A 341 -21.19 7.53 -21.86
CA GLY A 341 -20.76 8.33 -20.72
C GLY A 341 -19.27 8.21 -20.44
N LYS A 342 -18.87 8.62 -19.23
CA LYS A 342 -17.49 8.47 -18.74
C LYS A 342 -17.44 7.76 -17.39
N ALA A 343 -16.41 6.94 -17.20
CA ALA A 343 -16.05 6.25 -15.97
C ALA A 343 -14.52 6.27 -15.79
N ILE A 344 -14.00 5.58 -14.76
CA ILE A 344 -12.54 5.38 -14.64
C ILE A 344 -12.02 4.66 -15.89
N LYS A 345 -10.89 5.13 -16.44
CA LYS A 345 -10.25 4.52 -17.62
C LYS A 345 -10.09 3.01 -17.45
N LEU A 346 -10.33 2.26 -18.51
CA LEU A 346 -10.17 0.80 -18.54
C LEU A 346 -11.02 0.02 -17.50
N SER A 347 -11.94 0.68 -16.78
CA SER A 347 -12.89 0.02 -15.88
C SER A 347 -14.00 -0.69 -16.67
N THR A 348 -14.64 -1.68 -16.04
CA THR A 348 -15.78 -2.39 -16.64
C THR A 348 -17.08 -1.76 -16.16
N ILE A 349 -17.82 -1.13 -17.06
CA ILE A 349 -19.15 -0.57 -16.83
C ILE A 349 -20.18 -1.69 -16.87
N THR A 350 -21.11 -1.70 -15.93
CA THR A 350 -22.30 -2.56 -15.95
C THR A 350 -23.56 -1.69 -15.94
N VAL A 351 -24.52 -1.98 -16.81
CA VAL A 351 -25.82 -1.30 -16.84
C VAL A 351 -26.92 -2.28 -16.46
N LYS A 352 -27.77 -1.89 -15.51
CA LYS A 352 -28.90 -2.70 -15.05
C LYS A 352 -30.21 -1.94 -15.13
N ARG A 353 -31.30 -2.67 -15.38
CA ARG A 353 -32.69 -2.25 -15.16
C ARG A 353 -33.25 -3.08 -14.02
N GLY A 354 -33.51 -2.45 -12.87
CA GLY A 354 -33.83 -3.20 -11.65
C GLY A 354 -32.69 -4.17 -11.30
N SER A 355 -33.01 -5.46 -11.18
CA SER A 355 -32.03 -6.55 -11.00
C SER A 355 -31.45 -7.08 -12.31
N THR A 356 -32.11 -6.85 -13.44
CA THR A 356 -31.72 -7.38 -14.77
C THR A 356 -30.49 -6.66 -15.31
N SER A 357 -29.44 -7.42 -15.64
CA SER A 357 -28.27 -6.90 -16.38
C SER A 357 -28.62 -6.68 -17.84
N LEU A 358 -28.36 -5.47 -18.36
CA LEU A 358 -28.52 -5.14 -19.78
C LEU A 358 -27.22 -5.33 -20.57
N GLY A 359 -26.09 -5.43 -19.88
CA GLY A 359 -24.78 -5.63 -20.49
C GLY A 359 -23.64 -5.05 -19.68
N ALA A 360 -22.43 -5.33 -20.14
CA ALA A 360 -21.21 -4.73 -19.64
C ALA A 360 -20.29 -4.32 -20.80
N VAL A 361 -19.53 -3.23 -20.62
CA VAL A 361 -18.55 -2.74 -21.58
C VAL A 361 -17.33 -2.17 -20.85
N LYS A 362 -16.16 -2.22 -21.47
CA LYS A 362 -14.96 -1.59 -20.91
C LYS A 362 -14.89 -0.11 -21.33
N ALA A 363 -14.60 0.79 -20.40
CA ALA A 363 -14.20 2.16 -20.74
C ALA A 363 -12.88 2.14 -21.51
N ASN A 364 -12.74 3.02 -22.49
CA ASN A 364 -11.50 3.17 -23.23
C ASN A 364 -10.40 3.87 -22.39
N SER A 365 -9.25 4.15 -23.02
CA SER A 365 -8.12 4.83 -22.41
C SER A 365 -8.42 6.26 -21.95
N THR A 366 -9.44 6.91 -22.51
CA THR A 366 -9.91 8.25 -22.10
C THR A 366 -11.05 8.21 -21.08
N GLY A 367 -11.46 7.01 -20.64
CA GLY A 367 -12.57 6.82 -19.70
C GLY A 367 -13.95 6.85 -20.34
N SER A 368 -14.05 7.03 -21.66
CA SER A 368 -15.32 7.04 -22.37
C SER A 368 -15.83 5.62 -22.61
N PHE A 369 -17.14 5.42 -22.54
CA PHE A 369 -17.78 4.15 -22.89
C PHE A 369 -19.00 4.38 -23.78
N THR A 370 -19.32 3.39 -24.61
CA THR A 370 -20.58 3.30 -25.35
C THR A 370 -20.97 1.84 -25.41
N MET A 371 -22.23 1.55 -25.07
CA MET A 371 -22.76 0.19 -25.02
C MET A 371 -24.11 0.14 -25.71
N LYS A 372 -24.30 -0.84 -26.60
CA LYS A 372 -25.63 -1.11 -27.17
C LYS A 372 -26.56 -1.61 -26.07
N ILE A 373 -27.80 -1.11 -26.05
CA ILE A 373 -28.84 -1.56 -25.13
C ILE A 373 -30.15 -1.77 -25.90
N PRO A 374 -31.01 -2.71 -25.47
CA PRO A 374 -32.38 -2.78 -25.96
C PRO A 374 -33.13 -1.48 -25.69
N LEU A 375 -34.16 -1.19 -26.48
CA LEU A 375 -35.06 -0.05 -26.22
C LEU A 375 -35.67 -0.17 -24.82
N GLN A 376 -35.82 0.97 -24.16
CA GLN A 376 -36.37 1.05 -22.80
C GLN A 376 -37.61 1.92 -22.82
N LYS A 377 -38.67 1.52 -22.09
CA LYS A 377 -39.88 2.34 -21.96
C LYS A 377 -39.54 3.65 -21.23
N ALA A 378 -40.19 4.75 -21.60
CA ALA A 378 -40.11 5.99 -20.84
C ALA A 378 -40.48 5.76 -19.36
N GLY A 379 -39.79 6.45 -18.45
CA GLY A 379 -39.90 6.23 -17.01
C GLY A 379 -39.04 5.11 -16.45
N THR A 380 -38.49 4.22 -17.29
CA THR A 380 -37.56 3.16 -16.85
C THR A 380 -36.33 3.78 -16.17
N VAL A 381 -35.93 3.23 -15.04
CA VAL A 381 -34.73 3.65 -14.32
C VAL A 381 -33.58 2.69 -14.58
N LEU A 382 -32.51 3.21 -15.17
CA LEU A 382 -31.25 2.49 -15.39
C LEU A 382 -30.25 2.82 -14.30
N LYS A 383 -29.57 1.81 -13.77
CA LYS A 383 -28.45 1.94 -12.84
C LYS A 383 -27.16 1.59 -13.56
N VAL A 384 -26.21 2.51 -13.55
CA VAL A 384 -24.89 2.35 -14.17
C VAL A 384 -23.82 2.38 -13.09
N THR A 385 -23.00 1.35 -13.02
CA THR A 385 -21.81 1.28 -12.16
C THR A 385 -20.59 0.95 -12.99
N TYR A 386 -19.40 1.14 -12.43
CA TYR A 386 -18.18 0.53 -12.97
C TYR A 386 -17.45 -0.26 -11.89
N LYS A 387 -16.64 -1.23 -12.33
CA LYS A 387 -15.65 -1.93 -11.53
C LYS A 387 -14.25 -1.58 -12.03
N ASP A 388 -13.41 -1.05 -11.16
CA ASP A 388 -12.04 -0.65 -11.51
C ASP A 388 -11.05 -1.83 -11.55
N SER A 389 -9.76 -1.55 -11.78
CA SER A 389 -8.70 -2.55 -11.81
C SER A 389 -8.39 -3.17 -10.45
N LYS A 390 -8.93 -2.60 -9.37
CA LYS A 390 -8.78 -3.06 -7.98
C LYS A 390 -10.01 -3.83 -7.52
N ASN A 391 -10.91 -4.15 -8.45
CA ASN A 391 -12.20 -4.78 -8.21
C ASN A 391 -13.15 -3.96 -7.31
N ALA A 392 -12.89 -2.68 -7.08
CA ALA A 392 -13.78 -1.79 -6.37
C ALA A 392 -14.93 -1.35 -7.29
N VAL A 393 -16.16 -1.37 -6.76
CA VAL A 393 -17.37 -1.02 -7.50
C VAL A 393 -17.82 0.37 -7.13
N SER A 394 -18.09 1.20 -8.13
CA SER A 394 -18.57 2.56 -7.94
C SER A 394 -19.98 2.58 -7.33
N PRO A 395 -20.36 3.67 -6.66
CA PRO A 395 -21.77 3.97 -6.45
C PRO A 395 -22.50 4.08 -7.81
N ALA A 396 -23.79 3.77 -7.83
CA ALA A 396 -24.59 3.81 -9.05
C ALA A 396 -24.90 5.25 -9.48
N ALA A 397 -24.75 5.53 -10.77
CA ALA A 397 -25.44 6.61 -11.45
C ALA A 397 -26.83 6.12 -11.88
N THR A 398 -27.84 6.96 -11.67
CA THR A 398 -29.23 6.64 -11.98
C THR A 398 -29.68 7.50 -13.16
N VAL A 399 -30.16 6.88 -14.22
CA VAL A 399 -30.70 7.56 -15.41
C VAL A 399 -32.15 7.15 -15.60
N LYS A 400 -33.06 8.12 -15.57
CA LYS A 400 -34.47 7.92 -15.91
C LYS A 400 -34.64 8.12 -17.41
N VAL A 401 -35.17 7.12 -18.10
CA VAL A 401 -35.42 7.16 -19.53
C VAL A 401 -36.55 8.16 -19.80
N THR A 402 -36.32 9.15 -20.65
CA THR A 402 -37.32 10.17 -21.00
C THR A 402 -38.24 9.69 -22.12
N ALA A 403 -39.38 10.39 -22.27
CA ALA A 403 -40.14 10.35 -23.51
C ALA A 403 -39.29 10.87 -24.68
N LYS A 404 -39.75 10.58 -25.90
CA LYS A 404 -39.08 10.98 -27.14
C LYS A 404 -39.04 12.51 -27.25
#